data_AF-A0A9X6AEX7-F1
#
_entry.id   AF-A0A9X6AEX7-F1
#
_cell.length_a   1.000
_cell.length_b   1.000
_cell.length_c   1.000
_cell.angle_alpha   90.00
_cell.angle_beta   90.00
_cell.angle_gamma   90.00
#
_symmetry.space_group_name_H-M   'P 1'
#
loop_
_entity.id
_entity.type
_entity.pdbx_description
1 polymer ?
#
loop_
_entity_poly.entity_id
_entity_poly.type
_entity_poly.pdbx_seq_one_letter_code
_entity_poly.pdbx_strand_id
1 'polypeptide(L)'
;SGQPTQVADFSSYGRTGSGYVLTVDGTVSDPFDIRADLYDGLRSDALAFFYHQRSGIPIEASLVGSAYARPAGHLGVAPNQGDTNVPCQSGVCDYTQDVRGGWYDAGDQGKYVVNGGISTWLLVNSFERAKRAGTASALGDSTLRVPERGNGVPDVLDEARWELDFLMRMQVPDGRPYAGMAFHKVHDAAWTGLPTRPEQDAQRRELPPPSTA
;
A
#
# COMPACT_ATOMS: atom_id res chain seq x y z
N SER A 1 -11.69 16.13 22.98
CA SER A 1 -11.14 17.47 23.20
C SER A 1 -11.41 18.03 24.60
N GLY A 2 -12.38 17.52 25.37
CA GLY A 2 -12.77 18.13 26.66
C GLY A 2 -13.55 19.45 26.51
N GLN A 3 -13.87 19.84 25.28
CA GLN A 3 -14.59 21.06 24.97
C GLN A 3 -16.10 20.81 24.99
N PRO A 4 -16.92 21.76 25.48
CA PRO A 4 -18.35 21.73 25.23
C PRO A 4 -18.60 21.89 23.72
N THR A 5 -19.46 21.05 23.16
CA THR A 5 -19.78 21.04 21.73
C THR A 5 -21.29 21.03 21.50
N GLN A 6 -21.69 21.45 20.31
CA GLN A 6 -23.08 21.49 19.85
C GLN A 6 -23.15 20.85 18.46
N VAL A 7 -24.31 20.31 18.09
CA VAL A 7 -24.55 19.71 16.78
C VAL A 7 -25.45 20.63 15.97
N ALA A 8 -25.01 20.96 14.76
CA ALA A 8 -25.83 21.63 13.75
C ALA A 8 -26.19 20.59 12.67
N ASP A 9 -27.40 20.06 12.74
CA ASP A 9 -27.90 19.05 11.79
C ASP A 9 -28.64 19.73 10.63
N PHE A 10 -28.09 19.60 9.43
CA PHE A 10 -28.69 20.09 8.18
C PHE A 10 -28.94 18.95 7.18
N SER A 11 -29.06 17.71 7.65
CA SER A 11 -29.19 16.51 6.81
C SER A 11 -30.41 16.55 5.87
N SER A 12 -31.45 17.33 6.20
CA SER A 12 -32.61 17.53 5.32
C SER A 12 -32.33 18.43 4.10
N TYR A 13 -31.20 19.15 4.08
CA TYR A 13 -30.81 20.01 2.97
C TYR A 13 -30.07 19.21 1.91
N GLY A 14 -30.75 18.86 0.82
CA GLY A 14 -30.21 18.02 -0.26
C GLY A 14 -29.89 18.76 -1.56
N ARG A 15 -29.80 20.09 -1.56
CA ARG A 15 -29.52 20.84 -2.80
C ARG A 15 -28.02 20.77 -3.11
N THR A 16 -27.70 20.34 -4.33
CA THR A 16 -26.35 20.35 -4.86
C THR A 16 -25.83 21.78 -5.03
N GLY A 17 -24.57 22.01 -4.69
CA GLY A 17 -23.90 23.30 -4.84
C GLY A 17 -22.48 23.29 -4.27
N SER A 18 -21.73 24.35 -4.57
CA SER A 18 -20.35 24.52 -4.13
C SER A 18 -20.18 25.79 -3.30
N GLY A 19 -19.20 25.77 -2.41
CA GLY A 19 -18.89 26.92 -1.55
C GLY A 19 -19.98 27.27 -0.53
N TYR A 20 -20.76 26.28 -0.10
CA TYR A 20 -21.67 26.46 1.03
C TYR A 20 -20.89 26.76 2.29
N VAL A 21 -21.49 27.55 3.18
CA VAL A 21 -20.99 27.77 4.53
C VAL A 21 -22.11 27.55 5.53
N LEU A 22 -21.75 27.05 6.71
CA LEU A 22 -22.66 26.95 7.85
C LEU A 22 -22.41 28.14 8.78
N THR A 23 -23.47 28.92 9.05
CA THR A 23 -23.42 30.03 10.01
C THR A 23 -24.24 29.70 11.25
N VAL A 24 -23.59 29.64 12.42
CA VAL A 24 -24.24 29.44 13.73
C VAL A 24 -23.77 30.53 14.67
N ASP A 25 -24.70 31.32 15.21
CA ASP A 25 -24.41 32.42 16.14
C ASP A 25 -23.26 33.35 15.65
N GLY A 26 -23.30 33.72 14.37
CA GLY A 26 -22.31 34.59 13.73
C GLY A 26 -20.96 33.93 13.40
N THR A 27 -20.73 32.67 13.79
CA THR A 27 -19.54 31.90 13.39
C THR A 27 -19.78 31.19 12.07
N VAL A 28 -18.80 31.23 11.17
CA VAL A 28 -18.88 30.68 9.80
C VAL A 28 -17.89 29.52 9.65
N SER A 29 -18.34 28.40 9.07
CA SER A 29 -17.49 27.25 8.75
C SER A 29 -16.53 27.52 7.58
N ASP A 30 -15.56 26.62 7.37
CA ASP A 30 -14.92 26.51 6.06
C ASP A 30 -15.95 26.21 4.96
N PRO A 31 -15.71 26.68 3.72
CA PRO A 31 -16.59 26.39 2.61
C PRO A 31 -16.60 24.89 2.28
N PHE A 32 -17.78 24.35 1.94
CA PHE A 32 -17.94 22.95 1.55
C PHE A 32 -18.91 22.80 0.37
N ASP A 33 -18.82 21.65 -0.29
CA ASP A 33 -19.64 21.31 -1.43
C ASP A 33 -20.64 20.20 -1.05
N ILE A 34 -21.83 20.25 -1.64
CA ILE A 34 -22.81 19.16 -1.61
C ILE A 34 -22.94 18.67 -3.05
N ARG A 35 -22.42 17.47 -3.35
CA ARG A 35 -22.47 16.85 -4.68
C ARG A 35 -22.30 15.33 -4.57
N ALA A 36 -22.74 14.60 -5.58
CA ALA A 36 -22.79 13.12 -5.56
C ALA A 36 -21.42 12.45 -5.80
N ASP A 37 -20.50 13.16 -6.43
CA ASP A 37 -19.20 12.67 -6.94
C ASP A 37 -18.01 13.14 -6.08
N LEU A 38 -18.25 13.61 -4.84
CA LEU A 38 -17.21 14.11 -3.92
C LEU A 38 -16.02 13.16 -3.75
N TYR A 39 -16.26 11.85 -3.78
CA TYR A 39 -15.27 10.83 -3.44
C TYR A 39 -14.73 10.06 -4.65
N ASP A 40 -15.14 10.39 -5.87
CA ASP A 40 -14.71 9.67 -7.07
C ASP A 40 -13.19 9.76 -7.27
N GLY A 41 -12.61 10.96 -7.07
CA GLY A 41 -11.16 11.16 -7.09
C GLY A 41 -10.45 10.53 -5.89
N LEU A 42 -11.03 10.66 -4.69
CA LEU A 42 -10.44 10.15 -3.45
C LEU A 42 -10.18 8.63 -3.51
N ARG A 43 -11.08 7.87 -4.15
CA ARG A 43 -10.89 6.44 -4.35
C ARG A 43 -9.61 6.14 -5.13
N SER A 44 -9.41 6.83 -6.26
CA SER A 44 -8.21 6.62 -7.09
C SER A 44 -6.94 7.05 -6.37
N ASP A 45 -7.00 8.15 -5.62
CA ASP A 45 -5.82 8.68 -4.92
C ASP A 45 -5.44 7.81 -3.72
N ALA A 46 -6.43 7.30 -2.97
CA ALA A 46 -6.20 6.37 -1.88
C ALA A 46 -5.57 5.06 -2.37
N LEU A 47 -6.01 4.54 -3.52
CA LEU A 47 -5.45 3.31 -4.10
C LEU A 47 -4.09 3.53 -4.77
N ALA A 48 -3.80 4.75 -5.25
CA ALA A 48 -2.48 5.07 -5.81
C ALA A 48 -1.35 4.92 -4.77
N PHE A 49 -1.64 5.06 -3.47
CA PHE A 49 -0.69 4.83 -2.39
C PHE A 49 0.07 3.51 -2.56
N PHE A 50 -0.62 2.41 -2.88
CA PHE A 50 -0.01 1.09 -3.04
C PHE A 50 1.02 1.07 -4.17
N TYR A 51 0.72 1.69 -5.32
CA TYR A 51 1.69 1.83 -6.40
C TYR A 51 2.93 2.61 -5.97
N HIS A 52 2.75 3.75 -5.28
CA HIS A 52 3.87 4.52 -4.72
C HIS A 52 4.75 3.70 -3.75
N GLN A 53 4.12 2.79 -3.00
CA GLN A 53 4.79 1.92 -2.03
C GLN A 53 5.41 0.66 -2.64
N ARG A 54 5.22 0.35 -3.94
CA ARG A 54 5.81 -0.86 -4.54
C ARG A 54 7.34 -0.88 -4.41
N SER A 55 7.86 -1.95 -3.81
CA SER A 55 9.26 -2.33 -3.83
C SER A 55 9.57 -3.12 -5.10
N GLY A 56 10.82 -3.10 -5.58
CA GLY A 56 11.25 -3.94 -6.71
C GLY A 56 10.82 -3.48 -8.11
N ILE A 57 10.26 -2.27 -8.25
CA ILE A 57 9.87 -1.68 -9.53
C ILE A 57 10.16 -0.16 -9.54
N PRO A 58 10.53 0.43 -10.69
CA PRO A 58 10.57 1.88 -10.82
C PRO A 58 9.17 2.47 -10.62
N ILE A 59 9.08 3.60 -9.94
CA ILE A 59 7.84 4.38 -9.89
C ILE A 59 7.92 5.42 -11.01
N GLU A 60 7.14 5.18 -12.06
CA GLU A 60 7.23 5.94 -13.31
C GLU A 60 6.61 7.34 -13.22
N ALA A 61 7.34 8.34 -13.71
CA ALA A 61 6.88 9.73 -13.78
C ALA A 61 5.63 9.91 -14.67
N SER A 62 5.40 9.02 -15.63
CA SER A 62 4.20 8.97 -16.48
C SER A 62 2.92 8.72 -15.67
N LEU A 63 3.03 8.03 -14.53
CA LEU A 63 1.89 7.63 -13.69
C LEU A 63 1.72 8.54 -12.47
N VAL A 64 2.83 9.00 -11.88
CA VAL A 64 2.81 9.75 -10.61
C VAL A 64 3.35 11.18 -10.69
N GLY A 65 3.86 11.60 -11.85
CA GLY A 65 4.57 12.87 -12.00
C GLY A 65 6.03 12.81 -11.55
N SER A 66 6.85 13.73 -12.06
CA SER A 66 8.31 13.73 -11.84
C SER A 66 8.72 13.92 -10.37
N ALA A 67 7.90 14.63 -9.58
CA ALA A 67 8.17 14.88 -8.17
C ALA A 67 8.14 13.61 -7.31
N TYR A 68 7.37 12.60 -7.72
CA TYR A 68 7.18 11.36 -6.96
C TYR A 68 7.81 10.13 -7.62
N ALA A 69 8.36 10.30 -8.82
CA ALA A 69 9.05 9.23 -9.53
C ALA A 69 10.33 8.82 -8.80
N ARG A 70 10.64 7.52 -8.83
CA ARG A 70 11.88 7.00 -8.25
C ARG A 70 12.35 5.72 -8.94
N PRO A 71 13.67 5.44 -8.92
CA PRO A 71 14.17 4.13 -9.32
C PRO A 71 13.56 2.99 -8.48
N ALA A 72 13.75 1.76 -8.96
CA ALA A 72 13.42 0.57 -8.18
C ALA A 72 14.32 0.48 -6.96
N GLY A 73 13.72 0.32 -5.78
CA GLY A 73 14.44 -0.03 -4.57
C GLY A 73 14.44 -1.55 -4.35
N HIS A 74 15.44 -2.03 -3.61
CA HIS A 74 15.57 -3.40 -3.13
C HIS A 74 15.58 -4.47 -4.23
N LEU A 75 16.38 -4.24 -5.30
CA LEU A 75 16.67 -5.23 -6.34
C LEU A 75 18.12 -5.78 -6.30
N GLY A 76 18.80 -5.64 -5.17
CA GLY A 76 20.21 -6.07 -5.02
C GLY A 76 21.20 -5.22 -5.83
N VAL A 77 20.78 -4.03 -6.25
CA VAL A 77 21.65 -3.04 -6.90
C VAL A 77 22.20 -2.12 -5.82
N ALA A 78 23.53 -1.97 -5.77
CA ALA A 78 24.18 -1.13 -4.77
C ALA A 78 23.58 0.30 -4.76
N PRO A 79 23.29 0.87 -3.58
CA PRO A 79 23.70 0.43 -2.24
C PRO A 79 22.82 -0.65 -1.59
N ASN A 80 21.69 -1.04 -2.18
CA ASN A 80 20.79 -2.01 -1.57
C ASN A 80 21.46 -3.37 -1.34
N GLN A 81 21.27 -3.93 -0.15
CA GLN A 81 21.75 -5.27 0.21
C GLN A 81 20.64 -6.33 0.20
N GLY A 82 19.56 -6.08 -0.53
CA GLY A 82 18.41 -6.96 -0.73
C GLY A 82 17.52 -6.42 -1.86
N ASP A 83 16.40 -7.05 -2.20
CA ASP A 83 15.75 -8.19 -1.55
C ASP A 83 15.86 -9.49 -2.39
N THR A 84 16.78 -9.54 -3.36
CA THR A 84 16.94 -10.68 -4.27
C THR A 84 17.65 -11.90 -3.65
N ASN A 85 18.34 -11.71 -2.52
CA ASN A 85 19.07 -12.75 -1.81
C ASN A 85 19.24 -12.39 -0.32
N VAL A 86 18.15 -12.39 0.44
CA VAL A 86 18.11 -11.90 1.83
C VAL A 86 18.46 -13.01 2.82
N PRO A 87 19.45 -12.83 3.70
CA PRO A 87 19.76 -13.79 4.75
C PRO A 87 18.75 -13.75 5.89
N CYS A 88 18.59 -14.89 6.56
CA CYS A 88 17.96 -14.93 7.87
C CYS A 88 18.77 -14.16 8.93
N GLN A 89 18.08 -13.70 9.96
CA GLN A 89 18.72 -13.26 11.20
C GLN A 89 19.52 -14.42 11.83
N SER A 90 20.54 -14.06 12.62
CA SER A 90 21.38 -15.06 13.30
C SER A 90 20.53 -16.01 14.15
N GLY A 91 20.72 -17.32 13.96
CA GLY A 91 20.00 -18.36 14.68
C GLY A 91 18.61 -18.70 14.13
N VAL A 92 18.16 -18.05 13.06
CA VAL A 92 16.85 -18.31 12.44
C VAL A 92 16.94 -19.37 11.35
N CYS A 93 17.85 -19.20 10.39
CA CYS A 93 18.14 -20.18 9.35
C CYS A 93 19.55 -19.95 8.75
N ASP A 94 20.03 -20.92 7.97
CA ASP A 94 21.37 -20.92 7.34
C ASP A 94 21.34 -20.66 5.82
N TYR A 95 20.22 -20.18 5.30
CA TYR A 95 20.02 -19.92 3.87
C TYR A 95 19.56 -18.47 3.63
N THR A 96 19.47 -18.12 2.35
CA THR A 96 18.96 -16.85 1.86
C THR A 96 17.72 -17.06 1.01
N GLN A 97 16.88 -16.03 0.88
CA GLN A 97 15.68 -16.09 0.06
C GLN A 97 15.49 -14.83 -0.78
N ASP A 98 14.99 -15.03 -2.00
CA ASP A 98 14.50 -13.95 -2.85
C ASP A 98 13.10 -13.54 -2.40
N VAL A 99 12.99 -12.33 -1.84
CA VAL A 99 11.76 -11.77 -1.31
C VAL A 99 11.44 -10.42 -1.94
N ARG A 100 11.88 -10.19 -3.19
CA ARG A 100 11.61 -8.95 -3.95
C ARG A 100 10.11 -8.70 -4.19
N GLY A 101 9.76 -7.47 -4.55
CA GLY A 101 8.38 -7.06 -4.78
C GLY A 101 7.64 -6.71 -3.48
N GLY A 102 6.32 -6.67 -3.54
CA GLY A 102 5.45 -6.25 -2.43
C GLY A 102 5.50 -4.74 -2.18
N TRP A 103 4.85 -4.31 -1.12
CA TRP A 103 4.80 -2.91 -0.68
C TRP A 103 5.72 -2.65 0.50
N TYR A 104 6.33 -1.47 0.53
CA TYR A 104 6.84 -0.90 1.77
C TYR A 104 5.66 -0.57 2.68
N ASP A 105 5.76 -0.97 3.95
CA ASP A 105 4.61 -1.01 4.86
C ASP A 105 4.19 0.37 5.37
N ALA A 106 5.16 1.25 5.58
CA ALA A 106 4.88 2.60 6.05
C ALA A 106 5.93 3.60 5.52
N GLY A 107 6.39 4.50 6.39
CA GLY A 107 7.44 5.47 6.08
C GLY A 107 8.85 4.85 6.05
N ASP A 108 9.00 3.62 6.52
CA ASP A 108 10.21 2.82 6.39
C ASP A 108 10.15 1.89 5.17
N GLN A 109 11.19 1.08 5.01
CA GLN A 109 11.38 0.24 3.83
C GLN A 109 11.25 -1.25 4.16
N GLY A 110 10.72 -1.59 5.34
CA GLY A 110 10.33 -2.96 5.67
C GLY A 110 9.05 -3.38 4.95
N LYS A 111 8.88 -4.70 4.81
CA LYS A 111 7.71 -5.34 4.20
C LYS A 111 7.25 -6.48 5.10
N TYR A 112 5.97 -6.53 5.46
CA TYR A 112 5.50 -7.28 6.62
C TYR A 112 4.32 -8.15 6.24
N VAL A 113 4.43 -9.47 6.44
CA VAL A 113 3.41 -10.45 6.01
C VAL A 113 2.09 -10.24 6.73
N VAL A 114 2.12 -9.93 8.03
CA VAL A 114 0.89 -9.75 8.82
C VAL A 114 0.10 -8.53 8.35
N ASN A 115 0.73 -7.36 8.24
CA ASN A 115 0.05 -6.13 7.86
C ASN A 115 -0.21 -6.05 6.33
N GLY A 116 0.70 -6.58 5.51
CA GLY A 116 0.51 -6.78 4.08
C GLY A 116 -0.65 -7.74 3.79
N GLY A 117 -0.83 -8.77 4.62
CA GLY A 117 -1.93 -9.74 4.51
C GLY A 117 -3.31 -9.09 4.67
N ILE A 118 -3.54 -8.32 5.74
CA ILE A 118 -4.82 -7.63 5.92
C ILE A 118 -5.05 -6.55 4.86
N SER A 119 -4.00 -5.83 4.44
CA SER A 119 -4.08 -4.80 3.41
C SER A 119 -4.47 -5.41 2.05
N THR A 120 -3.82 -6.51 1.67
CA THR A 120 -4.16 -7.28 0.48
C THR A 120 -5.59 -7.80 0.53
N TRP A 121 -6.00 -8.39 1.67
CA TRP A 121 -7.36 -8.88 1.87
C TRP A 121 -8.38 -7.76 1.70
N LEU A 122 -8.13 -6.57 2.23
CA LEU A 122 -9.03 -5.42 2.07
C LEU A 122 -9.21 -5.02 0.60
N LEU A 123 -8.13 -5.01 -0.19
CA LEU A 123 -8.22 -4.72 -1.63
C LEU A 123 -9.07 -5.77 -2.36
N VAL A 124 -8.78 -7.05 -2.16
CA VAL A 124 -9.54 -8.14 -2.80
C VAL A 124 -11.01 -8.12 -2.35
N ASN A 125 -11.27 -8.02 -1.05
CA ASN A 125 -12.61 -7.97 -0.49
C ASN A 125 -13.40 -6.74 -0.96
N SER A 126 -12.74 -5.60 -1.19
CA SER A 126 -13.40 -4.42 -1.76
C SER A 126 -13.97 -4.69 -3.15
N PHE A 127 -13.21 -5.40 -3.99
CA PHE A 127 -13.64 -5.81 -5.32
C PHE A 127 -14.75 -6.86 -5.25
N GLU A 128 -14.61 -7.88 -4.40
CA GLU A 128 -15.64 -8.91 -4.21
C GLU A 128 -16.97 -8.30 -3.77
N ARG A 129 -16.93 -7.36 -2.81
CA ARG A 129 -18.11 -6.63 -2.35
C ARG A 129 -18.73 -5.80 -3.47
N ALA A 130 -17.92 -5.07 -4.25
CA ALA A 130 -18.41 -4.28 -5.38
C ALA A 130 -19.05 -5.17 -6.46
N LYS A 131 -18.47 -6.34 -6.71
CA LYS A 131 -19.02 -7.34 -7.63
C LYS A 131 -20.38 -7.85 -7.16
N ARG A 132 -20.51 -8.19 -5.87
CA ARG A 132 -21.79 -8.60 -5.28
C ARG A 132 -22.85 -7.50 -5.34
N ALA A 133 -22.43 -6.24 -5.23
CA ALA A 133 -23.31 -5.07 -5.29
C ALA A 133 -23.64 -4.60 -6.72
N GLY A 134 -23.04 -5.19 -7.76
CA GLY A 134 -23.21 -4.75 -9.15
C GLY A 134 -22.49 -3.44 -9.50
N THR A 135 -21.50 -3.04 -8.70
CA THR A 135 -20.75 -1.78 -8.85
C THR A 135 -19.25 -1.97 -9.13
N ALA A 136 -18.84 -3.19 -9.52
CA ALA A 136 -17.44 -3.53 -9.77
C ALA A 136 -16.77 -2.73 -10.90
N SER A 137 -17.53 -2.11 -11.80
CA SER A 137 -16.97 -1.25 -12.86
C SER A 137 -16.12 -0.10 -12.31
N ALA A 138 -16.46 0.41 -11.11
CA ALA A 138 -15.71 1.45 -10.43
C ALA A 138 -14.30 1.01 -9.95
N LEU A 139 -14.07 -0.30 -9.89
CA LEU A 139 -12.81 -0.94 -9.49
C LEU A 139 -12.27 -1.84 -10.62
N GLY A 140 -12.74 -1.64 -11.85
CA GLY A 140 -12.37 -2.45 -13.01
C GLY A 140 -10.99 -2.11 -13.58
N ASP A 141 -10.71 -2.69 -14.75
CA ASP A 141 -9.51 -2.37 -15.54
C ASP A 141 -9.51 -0.87 -15.89
N SER A 142 -8.32 -0.27 -15.91
CA SER A 142 -8.06 1.11 -16.36
C SER A 142 -8.68 2.18 -15.45
N THR A 143 -8.96 1.83 -14.19
CA THR A 143 -9.51 2.72 -13.17
C THR A 143 -8.44 3.32 -12.25
N LEU A 144 -7.23 2.75 -12.17
CA LEU A 144 -6.11 3.19 -11.33
C LEU A 144 -4.88 3.53 -12.14
N ARG A 145 -4.02 4.43 -11.66
CA ARG A 145 -2.77 4.83 -12.35
C ARG A 145 -1.63 3.83 -12.07
N VAL A 146 -1.75 2.63 -12.63
CA VAL A 146 -0.78 1.53 -12.48
C VAL A 146 -0.22 1.08 -13.84
N PRO A 147 0.95 0.40 -13.88
CA PRO A 147 1.51 -0.13 -15.12
C PRO A 147 0.62 -1.16 -15.82
N GLU A 148 -0.22 -1.87 -15.06
CA GLU A 148 -1.04 -2.97 -15.56
C GLU A 148 -2.30 -2.52 -16.32
N ARG A 149 -2.59 -1.21 -16.39
CA ARG A 149 -3.78 -0.67 -17.07
C ARG A 149 -3.94 -1.22 -18.49
N GLY A 150 -5.14 -1.67 -18.81
CA GLY A 150 -5.53 -2.13 -20.14
C GLY A 150 -5.18 -3.60 -20.40
N ASN A 151 -4.80 -4.35 -19.37
CA ASN A 151 -4.46 -5.78 -19.48
C ASN A 151 -5.70 -6.70 -19.42
N GLY A 152 -6.91 -6.17 -19.24
CA GLY A 152 -8.15 -6.94 -19.07
C GLY A 152 -8.41 -7.45 -17.65
N VAL A 153 -7.58 -7.10 -16.67
CA VAL A 153 -7.71 -7.45 -15.25
C VAL A 153 -8.13 -6.19 -14.47
N PRO A 154 -9.02 -6.30 -13.47
CA PRO A 154 -9.31 -5.17 -12.61
C PRO A 154 -8.06 -4.64 -11.91
N ASP A 155 -7.74 -3.35 -12.09
CA ASP A 155 -6.48 -2.76 -11.61
C ASP A 155 -6.30 -2.93 -10.08
N VAL A 156 -7.39 -2.95 -9.30
CA VAL A 156 -7.34 -3.21 -7.85
C VAL A 156 -6.82 -4.62 -7.52
N LEU A 157 -7.09 -5.59 -8.40
CA LEU A 157 -6.61 -6.97 -8.26
C LEU A 157 -5.17 -7.11 -8.76
N ASP A 158 -4.76 -6.34 -9.79
CA ASP A 158 -3.35 -6.26 -10.17
C ASP A 158 -2.50 -5.69 -9.04
N GLU A 159 -2.97 -4.62 -8.39
CA GLU A 159 -2.29 -4.07 -7.22
C GLU A 159 -2.23 -5.10 -6.08
N ALA A 160 -3.35 -5.75 -5.73
CA ALA A 160 -3.35 -6.80 -4.71
C ALA A 160 -2.41 -7.98 -5.06
N ARG A 161 -2.31 -8.33 -6.34
CA ARG A 161 -1.40 -9.38 -6.82
C ARG A 161 0.06 -9.02 -6.56
N TRP A 162 0.43 -7.75 -6.62
CA TRP A 162 1.80 -7.31 -6.34
C TRP A 162 2.26 -7.73 -4.94
N GLU A 163 1.39 -7.59 -3.95
CA GLU A 163 1.66 -8.02 -2.58
C GLU A 163 1.50 -9.53 -2.43
N LEU A 164 0.49 -10.17 -3.05
CA LEU A 164 0.37 -11.63 -3.03
C LEU A 164 1.64 -12.33 -3.53
N ASP A 165 2.25 -11.83 -4.60
CA ASP A 165 3.50 -12.38 -5.13
C ASP A 165 4.64 -12.26 -4.10
N PHE A 166 4.68 -11.20 -3.29
CA PHE A 166 5.59 -11.08 -2.16
C PHE A 166 5.25 -12.05 -1.02
N LEU A 167 3.98 -12.14 -0.61
CA LEU A 167 3.54 -13.06 0.45
C LEU A 167 3.89 -14.51 0.10
N MET A 168 3.76 -14.92 -1.17
CA MET A 168 4.18 -16.24 -1.64
C MET A 168 5.70 -16.43 -1.57
N ARG A 169 6.50 -15.39 -1.85
CA ARG A 169 7.97 -15.43 -1.68
C ARG A 169 8.40 -15.52 -0.22
N MET A 170 7.54 -15.12 0.73
CA MET A 170 7.84 -15.17 2.17
C MET A 170 7.61 -16.55 2.80
N GLN A 171 7.09 -17.53 2.05
CA GLN A 171 6.94 -18.89 2.55
C GLN A 171 8.30 -19.58 2.71
N VAL A 172 8.45 -20.28 3.83
CA VAL A 172 9.60 -21.14 4.09
C VAL A 172 9.59 -22.29 3.08
N PRO A 173 10.68 -22.47 2.29
CA PRO A 173 10.73 -23.48 1.24
C PRO A 173 10.56 -24.92 1.75
N ASP A 174 10.07 -25.80 0.88
CA ASP A 174 10.00 -27.24 1.13
C ASP A 174 11.37 -27.82 1.51
N GLY A 175 11.34 -28.82 2.40
CA GLY A 175 12.55 -29.48 2.91
C GLY A 175 13.36 -28.65 3.92
N ARG A 176 12.92 -27.43 4.27
CA ARG A 176 13.49 -26.64 5.36
C ARG A 176 12.69 -26.81 6.66
N PRO A 177 13.31 -26.60 7.85
CA PRO A 177 12.56 -26.48 9.10
C PRO A 177 11.48 -25.39 8.96
N TYR A 178 10.26 -25.68 9.42
CA TYR A 178 9.08 -24.81 9.27
C TYR A 178 8.56 -24.65 7.84
N ALA A 179 8.87 -25.55 6.91
CA ALA A 179 8.30 -25.56 5.56
C ALA A 179 6.78 -25.32 5.55
N GLY A 180 6.33 -24.42 4.69
CA GLY A 180 4.92 -23.98 4.59
C GLY A 180 4.50 -22.89 5.57
N MET A 181 5.29 -22.58 6.60
CA MET A 181 5.12 -21.34 7.38
C MET A 181 5.60 -20.13 6.57
N ALA A 182 5.27 -18.91 7.01
CA ALA A 182 5.76 -17.69 6.38
C ALA A 182 6.65 -16.89 7.33
N PHE A 183 7.76 -16.38 6.81
CA PHE A 183 8.58 -15.38 7.49
C PHE A 183 7.73 -14.16 7.87
N HIS A 184 7.90 -13.62 9.08
CA HIS A 184 7.00 -12.58 9.58
C HIS A 184 7.09 -11.26 8.78
N LYS A 185 8.30 -10.93 8.31
CA LYS A 185 8.63 -9.68 7.60
C LYS A 185 10.03 -9.77 6.98
N VAL A 186 10.41 -8.76 6.21
CA VAL A 186 11.79 -8.46 5.80
C VAL A 186 12.05 -6.98 6.02
N HIS A 187 13.18 -6.63 6.62
CA HIS A 187 13.52 -5.23 6.90
C HIS A 187 15.03 -5.05 7.14
N ASP A 188 15.41 -3.80 7.37
CA ASP A 188 16.78 -3.37 7.64
C ASP A 188 17.26 -3.85 9.02
N ALA A 189 18.54 -4.22 9.13
CA ALA A 189 19.17 -4.55 10.40
C ALA A 189 19.17 -3.39 11.40
N ALA A 190 19.10 -2.14 10.91
CA ALA A 190 18.97 -0.94 11.71
C ALA A 190 18.13 0.13 10.99
N TRP A 191 17.51 1.03 11.75
CA TRP A 191 16.73 2.15 11.19
C TRP A 191 17.58 3.09 10.34
N THR A 192 17.05 3.47 9.18
CA THR A 192 17.59 4.56 8.34
C THR A 192 17.16 5.93 8.86
N GLY A 193 17.96 6.97 8.57
CA GLY A 193 17.56 8.36 8.80
C GLY A 193 16.52 8.85 7.78
N LEU A 194 15.75 9.88 8.13
CA LEU A 194 14.82 10.52 7.19
C LEU A 194 15.44 11.79 6.57
N PRO A 195 15.25 12.03 5.26
CA PRO A 195 14.66 11.13 4.26
C PRO A 195 15.69 10.16 3.66
N THR A 196 15.37 8.86 3.57
CA THR A 196 16.15 7.87 2.78
C THR A 196 15.25 7.28 1.72
N ARG A 197 15.63 7.39 0.44
CA ARG A 197 14.87 6.78 -0.66
C ARG A 197 15.15 5.28 -0.75
N PRO A 198 14.21 4.45 -1.21
CA PRO A 198 14.40 3.01 -1.24
C PRO A 198 15.59 2.52 -2.06
N GLU A 199 15.93 3.18 -3.16
CA GLU A 199 17.11 2.83 -3.97
C GLU A 199 18.44 3.29 -3.34
N GLN A 200 18.39 4.08 -2.28
CA GLN A 200 19.57 4.65 -1.60
C GLN A 200 19.85 3.98 -0.26
N ASP A 201 18.97 3.11 0.20
CA ASP A 201 19.19 2.38 1.43
C ASP A 201 20.37 1.40 1.31
N ALA A 202 21.30 1.55 2.23
CA ALA A 202 22.53 0.78 2.32
C ALA A 202 22.48 -0.27 3.44
N GLN A 203 21.38 -0.37 4.19
CA GLN A 203 21.27 -1.30 5.29
C GLN A 203 21.25 -2.75 4.80
N ARG A 204 21.78 -3.63 5.65
CA ARG A 204 21.63 -5.07 5.44
C ARG A 204 20.16 -5.42 5.65
N ARG A 205 19.59 -6.17 4.70
CA ARG A 205 18.23 -6.72 4.79
C ARG A 205 18.26 -8.08 5.46
N GLU A 206 17.28 -8.36 6.32
CA GLU A 206 17.24 -9.61 7.08
C GLU A 206 15.82 -10.18 7.22
N LEU A 207 15.73 -11.51 7.26
CA LEU A 207 14.50 -12.26 7.57
C LEU A 207 14.47 -12.67 9.06
N PRO A 208 13.61 -12.07 9.90
CA PRO A 208 13.27 -12.62 11.22
C PRO A 208 12.48 -13.94 11.11
N PRO A 209 12.26 -14.68 12.20
CA PRO A 209 11.60 -15.98 12.18
C PRO A 209 10.21 -16.01 11.53
N PRO A 210 9.78 -17.19 11.05
CA PRO A 210 8.38 -17.44 10.70
C PRO A 210 7.44 -17.29 11.89
N SER A 211 6.18 -16.97 11.62
CA SER A 211 5.15 -16.80 12.64
C SER A 211 3.81 -17.43 12.25
N THR A 212 3.00 -17.79 13.24
CA THR A 212 1.60 -18.22 13.08
C THR A 212 0.59 -17.07 13.18
N ALA A 213 1.07 -15.83 13.20
CA ALA A 213 0.29 -14.61 13.39
C ALA A 213 -0.51 -14.24 12.14
#